data_AF-A0A7K7RNJ1-F1
#
_entry.id   AF-A0A7K7RNJ1-F1
#
_cell.length_a   1.000
_cell.length_b   1.000
_cell.length_c   1.000
_cell.angle_alpha   90.00
_cell.angle_beta   90.00
_cell.angle_gamma   90.00
#
_symmetry.space_group_name_H-M   'P 1'
#
loop_
_entity.id
_entity.type
_entity.pdbx_description
1 polymer ?
#
loop_
_entity_poly.entity_id
_entity_poly.type
_entity_poly.pdbx_seq_one_letter_code
_entity_poly.pdbx_strand_id
1 'polypeptide(L)'
;LSDRFFPFGAIQTDAVLSLDEDTTLSTSEVDFAFSVWLSFPERIVGFPAQSHFWDAERGRWGYTSKWTNELSMVLTAAAFYHRYYHSLFSEYLPAGLRQLVDGLAACEDILMNVLVAAVTKLPPIKVTQSKQHSE
;
A
#
# COMPACT_ATOMS: atom_id res chain seq x y z
N LEU A 1 11.26 -8.33 5.06
CA LEU A 1 9.94 -8.06 4.44
C LEU A 1 10.00 -6.86 3.49
N SER A 2 10.72 -5.79 3.84
CA SER A 2 10.81 -4.61 2.98
C SER A 2 11.57 -4.83 1.66
N ASP A 3 12.31 -5.95 1.52
CA ASP A 3 13.02 -6.34 0.30
C ASP A 3 12.14 -6.37 -0.95
N ARG A 4 10.83 -6.57 -0.80
CA ARG A 4 9.86 -6.49 -1.91
C ARG A 4 9.82 -5.11 -2.57
N PHE A 5 10.33 -4.08 -1.90
CA PHE A 5 10.42 -2.70 -2.39
C PHE A 5 11.83 -2.34 -2.88
N PHE A 6 12.74 -3.31 -2.97
CA PHE A 6 14.04 -3.08 -3.59
C PHE A 6 13.85 -2.82 -5.10
N PRO A 7 14.54 -1.84 -5.70
CA PRO A 7 14.38 -1.47 -7.10
C PRO A 7 15.06 -2.49 -8.02
N PHE A 8 14.47 -3.69 -8.13
CA PHE A 8 15.00 -4.76 -8.97
C PHE A 8 15.02 -4.33 -10.44
N GLY A 9 16.17 -4.49 -11.09
CA GLY A 9 16.33 -4.17 -12.52
C GLY A 9 15.45 -5.02 -13.45
N ALA A 10 14.81 -6.08 -12.97
CA ALA A 10 13.81 -6.83 -13.74
C ALA A 10 12.47 -6.08 -13.87
N ILE A 11 12.17 -5.13 -12.99
CA ILE A 11 10.92 -4.37 -12.98
C ILE A 11 11.02 -3.20 -13.96
N GLN A 12 10.54 -3.43 -15.18
CA GLN A 12 10.60 -2.47 -16.28
C GLN A 12 9.32 -1.65 -16.44
N THR A 13 8.22 -2.07 -15.80
CA THR A 13 6.91 -1.41 -15.86
C THR A 13 6.79 -0.29 -14.83
N ASP A 14 6.06 0.77 -15.17
CA ASP A 14 5.78 1.83 -14.21
C ASP A 14 4.82 1.37 -13.10
N ALA A 15 3.82 0.56 -13.45
CA ALA A 15 2.94 -0.09 -12.48
C ALA A 15 3.60 -1.32 -11.87
N VAL A 16 3.49 -1.45 -10.55
CA VAL A 16 3.82 -2.67 -9.81
C VAL A 16 2.54 -3.15 -9.13
N LEU A 17 2.12 -4.37 -9.45
CA LEU A 17 1.18 -5.12 -8.64
C LEU A 17 1.98 -5.86 -7.57
N SER A 18 1.78 -5.57 -6.29
CA SER A 18 2.28 -6.46 -5.23
C SER A 18 1.17 -7.20 -4.50
N LEU A 19 1.43 -8.48 -4.28
CA LEU A 19 0.53 -9.47 -3.70
C LEU A 19 1.26 -10.17 -2.55
N ASP A 20 0.55 -10.46 -1.47
CA ASP A 20 1.02 -11.37 -0.42
C ASP A 20 0.66 -12.82 -0.78
N GLU A 21 1.36 -13.79 -0.18
CA GLU A 21 1.26 -15.22 -0.52
C GLU A 21 -0.16 -15.80 -0.37
N ASP A 22 -0.95 -15.23 0.53
CA ASP A 22 -2.32 -15.64 0.85
C ASP A 22 -3.39 -14.80 0.13
N THR A 23 -2.99 -13.84 -0.72
CA THR A 23 -3.92 -12.99 -1.46
C THR A 23 -4.42 -13.68 -2.72
N THR A 24 -5.73 -13.86 -2.82
CA THR A 24 -6.40 -14.32 -4.05
C THR A 24 -7.20 -13.18 -4.69
N LEU A 25 -6.94 -12.89 -5.96
CA LEU A 25 -7.69 -11.94 -6.78
C LEU A 25 -8.07 -12.61 -8.10
N SER A 26 -9.28 -12.34 -8.58
CA SER A 26 -9.71 -12.69 -9.93
C SER A 26 -9.03 -11.81 -10.98
N THR A 27 -8.89 -12.30 -12.22
CA THR A 27 -8.38 -11.49 -13.33
C THR A 27 -9.18 -10.20 -13.51
N SER A 28 -10.50 -10.26 -13.37
CA SER A 28 -11.37 -9.07 -13.44
C SER A 28 -11.07 -8.04 -12.36
N GLU A 29 -10.71 -8.46 -11.15
CA GLU A 29 -10.33 -7.54 -10.07
C GLU A 29 -8.98 -6.89 -10.36
N VAL A 30 -8.02 -7.66 -10.88
CA VAL A 30 -6.72 -7.15 -11.31
C VAL A 30 -6.88 -6.13 -12.44
N ASP A 31 -7.66 -6.46 -13.48
CA ASP A 31 -7.91 -5.57 -14.63
C ASP A 31 -8.60 -4.27 -14.21
N PHE A 32 -9.58 -4.38 -13.32
CA PHE A 32 -10.28 -3.21 -12.77
C PHE A 32 -9.34 -2.32 -11.96
N ALA A 33 -8.60 -2.90 -11.00
CA ALA A 33 -7.67 -2.16 -10.16
C ALA A 33 -6.56 -1.51 -10.99
N PHE A 34 -6.04 -2.19 -12.02
CA PHE A 34 -5.08 -1.64 -12.94
C PHE A 34 -5.66 -0.47 -13.75
N SER A 35 -6.89 -0.61 -14.25
CA SER A 35 -7.59 0.47 -14.98
C SER A 35 -7.80 1.72 -14.12
N VAL A 36 -8.11 1.53 -12.83
CA VAL A 36 -8.18 2.62 -11.86
C VAL A 36 -6.79 3.24 -11.65
N TRP A 37 -5.75 2.43 -11.48
CA TRP A 37 -4.37 2.91 -11.33
C TRP A 37 -3.90 3.72 -12.53
N LEU A 38 -4.24 3.33 -13.76
CA LEU A 38 -3.91 4.11 -14.97
C LEU A 38 -4.46 5.54 -14.93
N SER A 39 -5.57 5.77 -14.21
CA SER A 39 -6.16 7.11 -14.03
C SER A 39 -5.50 7.91 -12.91
N PHE A 40 -4.77 7.24 -12.00
CA PHE A 40 -4.18 7.81 -10.79
C PHE A 40 -2.79 7.20 -10.50
N PRO A 41 -1.83 7.26 -11.44
CA PRO A 41 -0.58 6.50 -11.37
C PRO A 41 0.29 6.87 -10.18
N GLU A 42 0.13 8.07 -9.63
CA GLU A 42 0.83 8.55 -8.44
C GLU A 42 0.28 7.99 -7.12
N ARG A 43 -0.91 7.36 -7.11
CA ARG A 43 -1.58 6.90 -5.89
C ARG A 43 -1.46 5.39 -5.72
N ILE A 44 -1.49 4.91 -4.47
CA ILE A 44 -1.65 3.48 -4.18
C ILE A 44 -3.12 3.12 -4.43
N VAL A 45 -3.36 2.13 -5.28
CA VAL A 45 -4.70 1.62 -5.62
C VAL A 45 -4.80 0.15 -5.24
N GLY A 46 -5.71 -0.23 -4.35
CA GLY A 46 -5.75 -1.62 -3.86
C GLY A 46 -6.96 -1.96 -3.00
N PHE A 47 -6.99 -3.18 -2.46
CA PHE A 47 -8.20 -3.76 -1.85
C PHE A 47 -8.23 -3.66 -0.32
N PRO A 48 -7.20 -4.11 0.43
CA PRO A 48 -7.20 -4.07 1.88
C PRO A 48 -6.92 -2.63 2.31
N ALA A 49 -7.83 -2.06 3.09
CA ALA A 49 -7.71 -0.69 3.56
C ALA A 49 -7.71 -0.64 5.08
N GLN A 50 -6.94 0.30 5.60
CA GLN A 50 -6.69 0.49 7.02
C GLN A 50 -6.75 1.99 7.34
N SER A 51 -6.83 2.32 8.61
CA SER A 51 -6.78 3.72 9.02
C SER A 51 -5.94 3.95 10.26
N HIS A 52 -5.35 5.15 10.34
CA HIS A 52 -4.77 5.68 11.56
C HIS A 52 -5.73 6.72 12.18
N PHE A 53 -5.66 6.87 13.49
CA PHE A 53 -6.47 7.85 14.22
C PHE A 53 -5.69 8.38 15.42
N TRP A 54 -5.99 9.59 15.86
CA TRP A 54 -5.40 10.14 17.08
C TRP A 54 -6.17 9.62 18.31
N ASP A 55 -5.50 8.87 19.18
CA ASP A 55 -6.03 8.45 20.47
C ASP A 55 -5.67 9.53 21.51
N ALA A 56 -6.62 10.42 21.78
CA ALA A 56 -6.43 11.54 22.69
C ALA A 56 -6.24 11.09 24.16
N GLU A 57 -6.83 9.96 24.56
CA GLU A 57 -6.70 9.43 25.92
C GLU A 57 -5.28 8.91 26.18
N ARG A 58 -4.65 8.33 25.15
CA ARG A 58 -3.29 7.79 25.22
C ARG A 58 -2.22 8.73 24.70
N GLY A 59 -2.60 9.87 24.12
CA GLY A 59 -1.68 10.85 23.53
C GLY A 59 -0.82 10.26 22.41
N ARG A 60 -1.37 9.34 21.61
CA ARG A 60 -0.62 8.64 20.55
C ARG A 60 -1.48 8.32 19.34
N TRP A 61 -0.83 8.08 18.20
CA TRP A 61 -1.50 7.53 17.02
C TRP A 61 -1.87 6.06 17.23
N GLY A 62 -3.10 5.71 16.86
CA GLY A 62 -3.63 4.36 16.80
C GLY A 62 -3.78 3.88 15.35
N TYR A 63 -3.85 2.57 15.19
CA TYR A 63 -4.06 1.87 13.91
C TYR A 63 -5.30 0.98 14.03
N THR A 64 -6.13 0.93 12.98
CA THR A 64 -7.39 0.18 12.99
C THR A 64 -7.72 -0.44 11.64
N SER A 65 -8.20 -1.68 11.70
CA SER A 65 -8.80 -2.45 10.60
C SER A 65 -10.32 -2.46 10.61
N LYS A 66 -10.94 -1.66 11.49
CA LYS A 66 -12.39 -1.51 11.52
C LYS A 66 -12.90 -1.04 10.16
N TRP A 67 -13.93 -1.71 9.69
CA TRP A 67 -14.69 -1.30 8.51
C TRP A 67 -15.47 -0.02 8.81
N THR A 68 -14.85 1.11 8.50
CA THR A 68 -15.49 2.43 8.51
C THR A 68 -15.49 3.00 7.10
N ASN A 69 -16.19 4.13 6.92
CA ASN A 69 -16.17 4.88 5.67
C ASN A 69 -14.93 5.77 5.54
N GLU A 70 -14.00 5.71 6.50
CA GLU A 70 -12.79 6.51 6.53
C GLU A 70 -11.57 5.60 6.40
N LEU A 71 -10.70 5.90 5.45
CA LEU A 71 -9.45 5.19 5.24
C LEU A 71 -8.32 6.19 5.04
N SER A 72 -7.12 5.80 5.44
CA SER A 72 -5.92 6.58 5.19
C SER A 72 -4.79 5.76 4.61
N MET A 73 -4.93 4.43 4.57
CA MET A 73 -3.94 3.51 4.04
C MET A 73 -4.59 2.43 3.19
N VAL A 74 -3.89 2.02 2.12
CA VAL A 74 -4.17 0.81 1.36
C VAL A 74 -2.94 -0.09 1.47
N LEU A 75 -3.13 -1.33 1.91
CA LEU A 75 -2.01 -2.24 2.15
C LEU A 75 -1.43 -2.74 0.83
N THR A 76 -0.10 -2.78 0.76
CA THR A 76 0.63 -3.29 -0.42
C THR A 76 0.49 -4.79 -0.61
N ALA A 77 -0.17 -5.48 0.32
CA ALA A 77 -0.55 -6.89 0.23
C ALA A 77 -1.43 -7.20 -0.99
N ALA A 78 -2.18 -6.22 -1.50
CA ALA A 78 -2.94 -6.35 -2.73
C ALA A 78 -3.20 -4.98 -3.34
N ALA A 79 -2.17 -4.42 -3.98
CA ALA A 79 -2.24 -3.07 -4.54
C ALA A 79 -1.34 -2.86 -5.75
N PHE A 80 -1.79 -1.96 -6.61
CA PHE A 80 -1.02 -1.28 -7.64
C PHE A 80 -0.43 0.02 -7.11
N TYR A 81 0.83 0.28 -7.45
CA TYR A 81 1.51 1.56 -7.20
C TYR A 81 2.68 1.75 -8.17
N HIS A 82 3.23 2.96 -8.20
CA HIS A 82 4.32 3.29 -9.13
C HIS A 82 5.67 2.74 -8.65
N ARG A 83 6.47 2.12 -9.54
CA ARG A 83 7.82 1.58 -9.22
C ARG A 83 8.78 2.63 -8.66
N TYR A 84 8.55 3.91 -8.98
CA TYR A 84 9.33 5.05 -8.44
C TYR A 84 9.39 5.03 -6.90
N TYR A 85 8.36 4.52 -6.25
CA TYR A 85 8.33 4.39 -4.80
C TYR A 85 9.32 3.34 -4.27
N HIS A 86 9.78 2.37 -5.07
CA HIS A 86 10.88 1.46 -4.68
C HIS A 86 12.20 2.20 -4.52
N SER A 87 12.54 3.07 -5.47
CA SER A 87 13.73 3.93 -5.39
C SER A 87 13.63 4.89 -4.22
N LEU A 88 12.49 5.56 -4.03
CA LEU A 88 12.29 6.43 -2.87
C LEU A 88 12.40 5.68 -1.55
N PHE A 89 11.81 4.49 -1.46
CA PHE A 89 11.85 3.66 -0.26
C PHE A 89 13.28 3.20 0.06
N SER A 90 14.03 2.80 -0.96
CA SER A 90 15.38 2.22 -0.78
C SER A 90 16.48 3.27 -0.61
N GLU A 91 16.42 4.36 -1.39
CA GLU A 91 17.52 5.32 -1.55
C GLU A 91 17.27 6.65 -0.82
N TYR A 92 16.01 7.08 -0.66
CA TYR A 92 15.68 8.41 -0.12
C TYR A 92 15.12 8.38 1.30
N LEU A 93 14.46 7.29 1.71
CA LEU A 93 14.03 7.16 3.10
C LEU A 93 15.25 7.13 4.03
N PRO A 94 15.19 7.83 5.18
CA PRO A 94 16.20 7.69 6.22
C PRO A 94 16.42 6.22 6.57
N ALA A 95 17.67 5.77 6.52
CA ALA A 95 18.02 4.36 6.73
C ALA A 95 17.47 3.80 8.06
N GLY A 96 17.37 4.64 9.10
CA GLY A 96 16.78 4.25 10.39
C GLY A 96 15.30 3.84 10.31
N LEU A 97 14.51 4.40 9.40
CA LEU A 97 13.11 3.99 9.22
C LEU A 97 13.01 2.63 8.54
N ARG A 98 13.86 2.37 7.53
CA ARG A 98 13.96 1.03 6.93
C ARG A 98 14.43 0.00 7.94
N GLN A 99 15.50 0.29 8.68
CA GLN A 99 16.02 -0.60 9.72
C GLN A 99 14.99 -0.88 10.81
N LEU A 100 14.13 0.09 11.14
CA LEU A 100 13.04 -0.11 12.09
C LEU A 100 12.03 -1.13 11.57
N VAL A 101 11.50 -0.96 10.36
CA VAL A 101 10.51 -1.90 9.80
C VAL A 101 11.11 -3.29 9.56
N ASP A 102 12.39 -3.35 9.15
CA ASP A 102 13.11 -4.61 8.99
C ASP A 102 13.31 -5.32 10.34
N GLY A 103 13.66 -4.57 11.40
CA GLY A 103 13.82 -5.10 12.75
C GLY A 103 12.49 -5.53 13.40
N LEU A 104 11.38 -4.86 13.07
CA LEU A 104 10.04 -5.26 13.50
C LEU A 104 9.47 -6.44 12.71
N ALA A 105 10.03 -6.70 11.52
CA ALA A 105 9.44 -7.60 10.52
C ALA A 105 7.95 -7.29 10.28
N ALA A 106 7.61 -5.99 10.21
CA ALA A 106 6.25 -5.50 9.99
C ALA A 106 6.26 -4.01 9.61
N CYS A 107 5.09 -3.50 9.21
CA CYS A 107 4.79 -2.08 8.98
C CYS A 107 5.47 -1.46 7.75
N GLU A 108 6.05 -2.27 6.85
CA GLU A 108 6.62 -1.78 5.60
C GLU A 108 5.55 -1.15 4.68
N ASP A 109 4.32 -1.67 4.74
CA ASP A 109 3.13 -1.15 4.06
C ASP A 109 2.67 0.22 4.62
N ILE A 110 2.68 0.38 5.94
CA ILE A 110 2.43 1.65 6.61
C ILE A 110 3.48 2.67 6.17
N LEU A 111 4.76 2.29 6.21
CA LEU A 111 5.86 3.16 5.80
C LEU A 111 5.74 3.54 4.32
N MET A 112 5.34 2.61 3.45
CA MET A 112 5.07 2.90 2.04
C MET A 112 3.92 3.92 1.88
N ASN A 113 2.82 3.76 2.61
CA ASN A 113 1.71 4.73 2.56
C ASN A 113 2.15 6.13 3.05
N VAL A 114 2.93 6.20 4.13
CA VAL A 114 3.50 7.45 4.64
C VAL A 114 4.40 8.10 3.58
N LEU A 115 5.27 7.32 2.94
CA LEU A 115 6.16 7.79 1.89
C LEU A 115 5.38 8.39 0.71
N VAL A 116 4.41 7.64 0.18
CA VAL A 116 3.60 8.07 -0.97
C VAL A 116 2.79 9.32 -0.62
N ALA A 117 2.13 9.36 0.54
CA ALA A 117 1.38 10.52 0.99
C ALA A 117 2.29 11.74 1.23
N ALA A 118 3.51 11.54 1.75
CA ALA A 118 4.46 12.61 1.98
C ALA A 118 4.92 13.28 0.68
N VAL A 119 5.12 12.50 -0.38
CA VAL A 119 5.59 12.99 -1.69
C VAL A 119 4.43 13.56 -2.53
N THR A 120 3.29 12.89 -2.56
CA THR A 120 2.17 13.29 -3.44
C THR A 120 1.20 14.27 -2.80
N LYS A 121 1.11 14.29 -1.47
CA LYS A 121 0.03 14.96 -0.71
C LYS A 121 -1.37 14.46 -1.06
N LEU A 122 -1.49 13.24 -1.61
CA LEU A 122 -2.75 12.62 -2.01
C LEU A 122 -3.04 11.38 -1.16
N PRO A 123 -4.32 11.06 -0.87
CA PRO A 123 -4.69 9.84 -0.16
C PRO A 123 -4.57 8.60 -1.07
N PRO A 124 -4.58 7.37 -0.55
CA PRO A 124 -4.68 6.18 -1.40
C PRO A 124 -6.11 6.00 -1.96
N ILE A 125 -6.31 5.02 -2.86
CA ILE A 125 -7.62 4.66 -3.43
C ILE A 125 -7.93 3.20 -3.10
N LYS A 126 -9.02 2.98 -2.38
CA LYS A 126 -9.55 1.64 -2.14
C LYS A 126 -10.46 1.24 -3.30
N VAL A 127 -10.24 0.06 -3.85
CA VAL A 127 -11.16 -0.64 -4.76
C VAL A 127 -11.85 -1.78 -4.01
N THR A 128 -13.03 -2.18 -4.49
CA THR A 128 -13.82 -3.25 -3.87
C THR A 128 -13.59 -4.57 -4.58
N GLN A 129 -13.46 -5.65 -3.82
CA GLN A 129 -13.54 -7.00 -4.35
C GLN A 129 -14.98 -7.31 -4.79
N SER A 130 -15.11 -8.10 -5.85
CA SER A 130 -16.41 -8.60 -6.28
C SER A 130 -16.96 -9.54 -5.20
N LYS A 131 -18.19 -9.30 -4.74
CA LYS A 131 -18.86 -10.27 -3.87
C LYS A 131 -19.18 -11.50 -4.72
N GLN A 132 -18.44 -12.59 -4.53
CA GLN A 132 -18.93 -13.89 -4.95
C GLN A 132 -20.15 -14.20 -4.07
N HIS A 133 -21.35 -14.04 -4.63
CA HIS A 133 -22.52 -14.73 -4.09
C HIS A 133 -22.29 -16.21 -4.39
N SER A 134 -21.99 -16.99 -3.35
CA SER A 134 -22.23 -18.43 -3.40
C SER A 134 -23.73 -18.61 -3.59
N GLU A 135 -24.13 -19.03 -4.80
CA GLU A 135 -25.46 -19.63 -5.02
C GLU A 135 -25.59 -20.94 -4.24
#